data_AF-A0A060YX09-F1
#
_entry.id   AF-A0A060YX09-F1
#
_cell.length_a   1.000
_cell.length_b   1.000
_cell.length_c   1.000
_cell.angle_alpha   90.00
_cell.angle_beta   90.00
_cell.angle_gamma   90.00
#
_symmetry.space_group_name_H-M   'P 1'
#
loop_
_entity.id
_entity.type
_entity.pdbx_description
1 polymer ?
#
loop_
_entity_poly.entity_id
_entity_poly.type
_entity_poly.pdbx_seq_one_letter_code
_entity_poly.pdbx_strand_id
1 'polypeptide(L)'
;MKNKEHTRQVRDTVVKKFKAGIGYKNISQALNIPRSTVQAIILKWKEYQTTANLLRPGRPSKLSAHDHWMNYRDLQLRWETLSIGQQSVVYCTNLAFMEEWQEESHFLKISIKSVV
;
A
#
# COMPACT_ATOMS: atom_id res chain seq x y z
N MET A 1 -29.82 -0.72 17.33
CA MET A 1 -30.17 -1.41 16.07
C MET A 1 -29.16 -1.02 15.00
N LYS A 2 -28.48 -1.97 14.33
CA LYS A 2 -27.55 -1.65 13.23
C LYS A 2 -28.36 -1.50 11.94
N ASN A 3 -28.42 -0.30 11.35
CA ASN A 3 -29.02 -0.11 10.03
C ASN A 3 -28.11 -0.73 8.98
N LYS A 4 -28.62 -1.78 8.30
CA LYS A 4 -27.94 -2.38 7.14
C LYS A 4 -28.24 -1.54 5.91
N GLU A 5 -27.21 -1.30 5.12
CA GLU A 5 -27.38 -0.63 3.83
C GLU A 5 -28.11 -1.55 2.84
N HIS A 6 -28.92 -1.00 1.94
CA HIS A 6 -29.64 -1.80 0.94
C HIS A 6 -28.66 -2.47 -0.03
N THR A 7 -29.04 -3.65 -0.53
CA THR A 7 -28.24 -4.39 -1.51
C THR A 7 -28.07 -3.57 -2.80
N ARG A 8 -26.99 -3.84 -3.54
CA ARG A 8 -26.70 -3.15 -4.81
C ARG A 8 -27.83 -3.31 -5.83
N GLN A 9 -28.38 -4.53 -5.91
CA GLN A 9 -29.50 -4.87 -6.80
C GLN A 9 -30.72 -3.94 -6.58
N VAL A 10 -31.07 -3.70 -5.32
CA VAL A 10 -32.18 -2.80 -4.98
C VAL A 10 -31.92 -1.38 -5.49
N ARG A 11 -30.71 -0.86 -5.29
CA ARG A 11 -30.32 0.48 -5.79
C ARG A 11 -30.33 0.57 -7.30
N ASP A 12 -29.85 -0.47 -7.99
CA ASP A 12 -29.88 -0.55 -9.44
C ASP A 12 -31.33 -0.55 -9.97
N THR A 13 -32.23 -1.30 -9.32
CA THR A 13 -33.64 -1.29 -9.70
C THR A 13 -34.32 0.07 -9.46
N VAL A 14 -33.94 0.80 -8.41
CA VAL A 14 -34.41 2.18 -8.18
C VAL A 14 -33.98 3.08 -9.34
N VAL A 15 -32.71 3.05 -9.73
CA VAL A 15 -32.20 3.89 -10.83
C VAL A 15 -32.84 3.51 -12.16
N LYS A 16 -33.05 2.21 -12.44
CA LYS A 16 -33.73 1.73 -13.64
C LYS A 16 -35.17 2.27 -13.72
N LYS A 17 -35.94 2.18 -12.62
CA LYS A 17 -37.32 2.70 -12.55
C LYS A 17 -37.36 4.23 -12.65
N PHE A 18 -36.40 4.92 -12.06
CA PHE A 18 -36.28 6.38 -12.15
C PHE A 18 -35.99 6.83 -13.60
N LYS A 19 -35.08 6.14 -14.31
CA LYS A 19 -34.81 6.39 -15.73
C LYS A 19 -36.03 6.15 -16.62
N ALA A 20 -36.92 5.24 -16.23
CA ALA A 20 -38.20 5.00 -16.90
C ALA A 20 -39.27 6.08 -16.59
N GLY A 21 -38.94 7.14 -15.83
CA GLY A 21 -39.87 8.24 -15.52
C GLY A 21 -40.86 7.93 -14.40
N ILE A 22 -40.69 6.84 -13.66
CA ILE A 22 -41.58 6.48 -12.55
C ILE A 22 -41.34 7.42 -11.35
N GLY A 23 -42.43 7.96 -10.78
CA GLY A 23 -42.36 8.85 -9.63
C GLY A 23 -41.89 8.17 -8.32
N TYR A 24 -41.34 8.97 -7.40
CA TYR A 24 -40.75 8.50 -6.13
C TYR A 24 -41.69 7.64 -5.27
N LYS A 25 -42.98 8.01 -5.19
CA LYS A 25 -43.99 7.28 -4.39
C LYS A 25 -44.21 5.86 -4.93
N ASN A 26 -44.31 5.72 -6.25
CA ASN A 26 -44.56 4.44 -6.90
C ASN A 26 -43.34 3.52 -6.79
N ILE A 27 -42.12 4.06 -6.88
CA ILE A 27 -40.88 3.30 -6.65
C ILE A 27 -40.80 2.81 -5.19
N SER A 28 -41.11 3.69 -4.24
CA SER A 28 -41.12 3.39 -2.80
C SER A 28 -42.08 2.23 -2.48
N GLN A 29 -43.31 2.30 -3.00
CA GLN A 29 -44.30 1.23 -2.85
C GLN A 29 -43.86 -0.08 -3.51
N ALA A 30 -43.33 -0.02 -4.73
CA ALA A 30 -42.95 -1.21 -5.49
C ALA A 30 -41.73 -1.96 -4.92
N LEU A 31 -40.89 -1.29 -4.12
CA LEU A 31 -39.69 -1.89 -3.51
C LEU A 31 -39.81 -2.02 -1.98
N ASN A 32 -40.92 -1.56 -1.39
CA ASN A 32 -41.14 -1.48 0.05
C ASN A 32 -40.00 -0.76 0.80
N ILE A 33 -39.54 0.36 0.23
CA ILE A 33 -38.44 1.18 0.77
C ILE A 33 -38.99 2.56 1.09
N PRO A 34 -38.60 3.20 2.21
CA PRO A 34 -39.05 4.54 2.51
C PRO A 34 -38.63 5.54 1.42
N ARG A 35 -39.53 6.50 1.15
CA ARG A 35 -39.33 7.53 0.11
C ARG A 35 -38.03 8.32 0.29
N SER A 36 -37.62 8.59 1.53
CA SER A 36 -36.37 9.28 1.85
C SER A 36 -35.14 8.53 1.33
N THR A 37 -35.13 7.22 1.43
CA THR A 37 -34.05 6.39 0.89
C THR A 37 -34.03 6.39 -0.63
N VAL A 38 -35.20 6.34 -1.28
CA VAL A 38 -35.30 6.44 -2.75
C VAL A 38 -34.73 7.78 -3.23
N GLN A 39 -35.06 8.89 -2.55
CA GLN A 39 -34.49 10.20 -2.82
C GLN A 39 -32.97 10.24 -2.61
N ALA A 40 -32.48 9.69 -1.49
CA ALA A 40 -31.05 9.64 -1.21
C ALA A 40 -30.26 8.85 -2.27
N ILE A 41 -30.81 7.73 -2.76
CA ILE A 41 -30.21 6.95 -3.85
C ILE A 41 -30.13 7.78 -5.13
N ILE A 42 -31.22 8.46 -5.51
CA ILE A 42 -31.29 9.25 -6.74
C ILE A 42 -30.38 10.48 -6.65
N LEU A 43 -30.29 11.13 -5.48
CA LEU A 43 -29.40 12.27 -5.26
C LEU A 43 -27.93 11.86 -5.45
N LYS A 44 -27.51 10.76 -4.79
CA LYS A 44 -26.15 10.21 -4.97
C LYS A 44 -25.88 9.79 -6.40
N TRP A 45 -26.87 9.19 -7.07
CA TRP A 45 -26.74 8.82 -8.47
C TRP A 45 -26.58 10.05 -9.38
N LYS A 46 -27.28 11.16 -9.11
CA LYS A 46 -27.08 12.41 -9.86
C LYS A 46 -25.69 13.00 -9.70
N GLU A 47 -25.14 12.92 -8.49
CA GLU A 47 -23.83 13.48 -8.13
C GLU A 47 -22.66 12.61 -8.65
N TYR A 48 -22.68 11.30 -8.37
CA TYR A 48 -21.56 10.41 -8.64
C TYR A 48 -21.78 9.48 -9.85
N GLN A 49 -22.98 9.44 -10.42
CA GLN A 49 -23.38 8.51 -11.49
C GLN A 49 -23.16 7.02 -11.16
N THR A 50 -23.03 6.69 -9.88
CA THR A 50 -22.78 5.33 -9.39
C THR A 50 -23.89 4.85 -8.46
N THR A 51 -24.13 3.53 -8.48
CA THR A 51 -25.05 2.83 -7.57
C THR A 51 -24.32 1.97 -6.53
N ALA A 52 -23.01 1.80 -6.69
CA ALA A 52 -22.16 1.08 -5.76
C ALA A 52 -22.05 1.82 -4.41
N ASN A 53 -21.71 1.08 -3.35
CA ASN A 53 -21.38 1.71 -2.08
C ASN A 53 -20.04 2.43 -2.21
N LEU A 54 -20.07 3.75 -2.05
CA LEU A 54 -18.84 4.50 -1.90
C LEU A 54 -18.22 4.15 -0.55
N LEU A 55 -16.91 3.90 -0.56
CA LEU A 55 -16.15 3.77 0.68
C LEU A 55 -16.35 5.05 1.48
N ARG A 56 -16.70 4.92 2.76
CA ARG A 56 -16.73 6.08 3.63
C ARG A 56 -15.32 6.66 3.66
N PRO A 57 -15.15 7.98 3.45
CA PRO A 57 -13.86 8.59 3.70
C PRO A 57 -13.46 8.25 5.13
N GLY A 58 -12.31 7.60 5.26
CA GLY A 58 -11.79 7.18 6.53
C GLY A 58 -11.41 8.39 7.39
N ARG A 59 -10.98 8.12 8.61
CA ARG A 59 -10.32 9.15 9.42
C ARG A 59 -9.04 9.58 8.68
N PRO A 60 -8.77 10.89 8.54
CA PRO A 60 -7.49 11.35 7.98
C PRO A 60 -6.34 10.82 8.83
N SER A 61 -5.25 10.42 8.17
CA SER A 61 -4.04 9.97 8.86
C SER A 61 -3.45 11.10 9.71
N LYS A 62 -2.83 10.75 10.84
CA LYS A 62 -2.10 11.72 11.67
C LYS A 62 -0.88 12.29 10.94
N LEU A 63 -0.25 11.47 10.12
CA LEU A 63 0.93 11.83 9.35
C LEU A 63 0.51 12.59 8.09
N SER A 64 1.21 13.70 7.83
CA SER A 64 1.10 14.41 6.58
C SER A 64 1.80 13.65 5.45
N ALA A 65 1.53 14.05 4.20
CA ALA A 65 2.26 13.51 3.05
C ALA A 65 3.78 13.74 3.19
N HIS A 66 4.18 14.89 3.74
CA HIS A 66 5.58 15.23 3.97
C HIS A 66 6.23 14.27 4.97
N ASP A 67 5.57 13.99 6.10
CA ASP A 67 6.09 13.04 7.10
C ASP A 67 6.23 11.63 6.52
N HIS A 68 5.27 11.22 5.69
CA HIS A 68 5.36 9.95 4.96
C HIS A 68 6.59 9.93 4.03
N TRP A 69 6.80 10.99 3.24
CA TRP A 69 7.96 11.11 2.36
C TRP A 69 9.29 11.07 3.12
N MET A 70 9.37 11.75 4.26
CA MET A 70 10.57 11.74 5.10
C MET A 70 10.83 10.36 5.68
N ASN A 71 9.80 9.67 6.17
CA ASN A 71 9.93 8.29 6.64
C ASN A 71 10.43 7.34 5.53
N TYR A 72 9.89 7.46 4.31
CA TYR A 72 10.37 6.66 3.17
C TYR A 72 11.83 6.96 2.81
N ARG A 73 12.23 8.24 2.82
CA ARG A 73 13.63 8.64 2.59
C ARG A 73 14.56 8.08 3.66
N ASP A 74 14.19 8.17 4.93
CA ASP A 74 15.00 7.67 6.04
C ASP A 74 15.16 6.15 5.99
N LEU A 75 14.08 5.42 5.64
CA LEU A 75 14.16 3.99 5.39
C LEU A 75 15.12 3.68 4.24
N GLN A 76 15.03 4.42 3.12
CA GLN A 76 15.92 4.24 1.98
C GLN A 76 17.39 4.44 2.35
N LEU A 77 17.71 5.53 3.06
CA LEU A 77 19.06 5.80 3.54
C LEU A 77 19.54 4.73 4.53
N ARG A 78 18.66 4.19 5.39
CA ARG A 78 18.97 3.07 6.28
C ARG A 78 19.34 1.80 5.49
N TRP A 79 18.58 1.46 4.45
CA TRP A 79 18.88 0.29 3.62
C TRP A 79 20.21 0.45 2.86
N GLU A 80 20.49 1.65 2.34
CA GLU A 80 21.74 1.96 1.64
C GLU A 80 22.95 1.90 2.57
N THR A 81 22.84 2.46 3.78
CA THR A 81 23.92 2.43 4.79
C THR A 81 24.22 1.01 5.29
N LEU A 82 23.20 0.17 5.45
CA LEU A 82 23.38 -1.26 5.77
C LEU A 82 24.09 -2.00 4.62
N SER A 83 23.73 -1.72 3.37
CA SER A 83 24.36 -2.31 2.18
C SER A 83 25.84 -1.91 2.05
N ILE A 84 26.14 -0.62 2.22
CA ILE A 84 27.52 -0.10 2.19
C ILE A 84 28.34 -0.69 3.34
N GLY A 85 27.76 -0.81 4.54
CA GLY A 85 28.43 -1.42 5.69
C GLY A 85 28.80 -2.88 5.44
N GLN A 86 27.90 -3.68 4.84
CA GLN A 86 28.20 -5.06 4.46
C GLN A 86 29.32 -5.14 3.40
N GLN A 87 29.27 -4.29 2.38
CA GLN A 87 30.32 -4.25 1.33
C GLN A 87 31.69 -3.86 1.89
N SER A 88 31.74 -2.88 2.81
CA SER A 88 32.98 -2.48 3.47
C SER A 88 33.57 -3.60 4.33
N VAL A 89 32.74 -4.33 5.09
CA VAL A 89 33.20 -5.48 5.89
C VAL A 89 33.75 -6.60 4.99
N VAL A 90 33.07 -6.89 3.87
CA VAL A 90 33.56 -7.86 2.87
C VAL A 90 34.89 -7.40 2.27
N TYR A 91 35.03 -6.11 1.94
CA TYR A 91 36.28 -5.56 1.42
C TYR A 91 37.44 -5.67 2.43
N CYS A 92 37.21 -5.31 3.70
CA CYS A 92 38.23 -5.39 4.75
C CYS A 92 38.65 -6.84 5.05
N THR A 93 37.69 -7.78 5.07
CA THR A 93 38.00 -9.21 5.28
C THR A 93 38.79 -9.82 4.12
N ASN A 94 38.45 -9.45 2.89
CA ASN A 94 39.21 -9.89 1.72
C ASN A 94 40.63 -9.28 1.67
N LEU A 95 40.80 -8.02 2.10
CA LEU A 95 42.14 -7.42 2.21
C LEU A 95 42.99 -8.08 3.30
N ALA A 96 42.43 -8.30 4.49
CA ALA A 96 43.14 -8.99 5.57
C ALA A 96 43.54 -10.41 5.17
N PHE A 97 42.66 -11.12 4.44
CA PHE A 97 42.98 -12.42 3.85
C PHE A 97 44.14 -12.31 2.83
N MET A 98 44.14 -11.33 1.93
CA MET A 98 45.24 -11.17 0.96
C MET A 98 46.58 -10.80 1.60
N GLU A 99 46.60 -10.07 2.72
CA GLU A 99 47.82 -9.78 3.49
C GLU A 99 48.37 -11.05 4.16
N GLU A 100 47.49 -11.88 4.73
CA GLU A 100 47.85 -13.17 5.34
C GLU A 100 48.44 -14.15 4.30
N TRP A 101 47.85 -14.23 3.10
CA TRP A 101 48.39 -15.04 1.99
C TRP A 101 49.79 -14.58 1.52
N GLN A 102 50.12 -13.30 1.66
CA GLN A 102 51.45 -12.80 1.33
C GLN A 102 52.47 -13.22 2.40
N GLU A 103 52.12 -13.17 3.69
CA GLU A 103 53.00 -13.61 4.78
C GLU A 103 53.30 -15.11 4.73
N GLU A 104 52.29 -15.95 4.48
CA GLU A 104 52.49 -17.40 4.31
C GLU A 104 53.34 -17.76 3.09
N SER A 105 53.16 -17.02 1.98
CA SER A 105 53.98 -17.18 0.78
C SER A 105 55.44 -16.77 1.00
N HIS A 106 55.68 -15.79 1.88
CA HIS A 106 57.04 -15.39 2.28
C HIS A 106 57.65 -16.40 3.26
N PHE A 107 56.87 -16.99 4.16
CA PHE A 107 57.33 -18.01 5.11
C PHE A 107 57.74 -19.31 4.41
N LEU A 108 56.97 -19.77 3.41
CA LEU A 108 57.31 -20.94 2.58
C LEU A 108 58.57 -20.70 1.73
N LYS A 109 58.79 -19.48 1.22
CA LYS A 109 60.01 -19.13 0.46
C LYS A 109 61.26 -19.04 1.33
N ILE A 110 61.14 -18.68 2.61
CA ILE A 110 62.24 -18.65 3.57
C ILE A 110 62.60 -20.08 4.01
N SER A 111 61.60 -20.94 4.25
CA SER A 111 61.82 -22.34 4.66
C SER A 111 62.50 -23.20 3.58
N ILE A 112 62.21 -22.97 2.30
CA ILE A 112 62.86 -23.71 1.18
C ILE A 112 64.35 -23.32 1.02
N LYS A 113 64.76 -22.12 1.45
CA LYS A 113 66.15 -21.65 1.37
C LYS A 113 67.05 -22.11 2.54
N SER A 114 66.48 -22.64 3.62
CA SER A 114 67.25 -23.08 4.80
C SER A 114 67.52 -24.60 4.83
N VAL A 115 67.09 -25.36 3.82
CA VAL A 115 67.22 -26.83 3.72
C VAL A 115 68.18 -27.26 2.58
N VAL A 116 68.82 -26.31 1.90
CA VAL A 116 69.88 -26.55 0.89
C VAL A 116 71.22 -26.05 1.39
#